data_AF-A0A7Z9WDI0-F1
#
_entry.id   AF-A0A7Z9WDI0-F1
#
_cell.length_a   1.000
_cell.length_b   1.000
_cell.length_c   1.000
_cell.angle_alpha   90.00
_cell.angle_beta   90.00
_cell.angle_gamma   90.00
#
_symmetry.space_group_name_H-M   'P 1'
#
loop_
_entity.id
_entity.type
_entity.pdbx_description
1 polymer ?
#
loop_
_entity_poly.entity_id
_entity_poly.type
_entity_poly.pdbx_seq_one_letter_code
_entity_poly.pdbx_strand_id
1 'polypeptide(L)'
;PQALWPGKETGVSILLGAKAPILEGAQMSMVTIPFMKTEPPYDNIKEKVIEPIWDWWMEEGKNRERLGELIQRQGIRKLLEVLDIPPMPQLVREPRSNPYIFWKEEDVPGGWDRTIEDYRKRHKR
;
A
#
# COMPACT_ATOMS: atom_id res chain seq x y z
N PRO A 1 -3.27 -1.97 36.22
CA PRO A 1 -3.54 -3.43 36.28
C PRO A 1 -2.47 -4.12 37.12
N GLN A 2 -2.84 -5.04 38.01
CA GLN A 2 -1.91 -5.69 38.95
C GLN A 2 -1.50 -7.11 38.55
N ALA A 3 -2.26 -7.77 37.68
CA ALA A 3 -2.07 -9.18 37.32
C ALA A 3 -1.57 -9.42 35.89
N LEU A 4 -1.90 -8.54 34.94
CA LEU A 4 -1.57 -8.70 33.52
C LEU A 4 -0.68 -7.56 33.06
N TRP A 5 0.42 -7.92 32.38
CA TRP A 5 1.41 -7.01 31.84
C TRP A 5 1.59 -7.28 30.34
N PRO A 6 1.94 -6.26 29.54
CA PRO A 6 2.38 -6.48 28.17
C PRO A 6 3.58 -7.44 28.10
N GLY A 7 3.75 -8.08 26.93
CA GLY A 7 4.91 -8.93 26.66
C GLY A 7 6.24 -8.17 26.73
N LYS A 8 7.34 -8.91 26.86
CA LYS A 8 8.69 -8.33 26.95
C LYS A 8 9.24 -7.87 25.60
N GLU A 9 8.83 -8.51 24.50
CA GLU A 9 9.18 -8.07 23.15
C GLU A 9 8.18 -7.02 22.69
N THR A 10 8.62 -5.75 22.71
CA THR A 10 7.77 -4.59 22.44
C THR A 10 8.17 -3.88 21.16
N GLY A 11 7.23 -3.08 20.64
CA GLY A 11 7.37 -2.31 19.42
C GLY A 11 6.07 -1.56 19.14
N VAL A 12 5.93 -1.05 17.91
CA VAL A 12 4.76 -0.29 17.47
C VAL A 12 4.19 -0.83 16.17
N SER A 13 2.91 -0.58 15.94
CA SER A 13 2.29 -0.69 14.63
C SER A 13 2.25 0.69 13.99
N ILE A 14 2.50 0.78 12.69
CA ILE A 14 2.41 2.03 11.93
C ILE A 14 1.17 1.98 11.04
N LEU A 15 0.29 2.96 11.26
CA LEU A 15 -0.95 3.12 10.52
C LEU A 15 -0.92 4.47 9.77
N LEU A 16 -1.30 4.46 8.49
CA LEU A 16 -1.18 5.63 7.60
C LEU A 16 -2.54 6.04 7.02
N GLY A 17 -2.62 7.29 6.58
CA GLY A 17 -3.76 7.80 5.79
C GLY A 17 -4.90 8.45 6.58
N ALA A 18 -4.81 8.60 7.91
CA ALA A 18 -5.86 9.27 8.67
C ALA A 18 -6.03 10.74 8.23
N LYS A 19 -7.28 11.15 8.01
CA LYS A 19 -7.63 12.54 7.69
C LYS A 19 -9.08 12.90 8.06
N ALA A 20 -9.29 14.19 8.27
CA ALA A 20 -10.61 14.80 8.39
C ALA A 20 -11.37 14.76 7.03
N PRO A 21 -12.67 15.10 7.00
CA PRO A 21 -13.52 14.90 5.81
C PRO A 21 -13.05 15.52 4.49
N ILE A 22 -12.46 16.71 4.50
CA ILE A 22 -12.15 17.44 3.26
C ILE A 22 -10.89 16.83 2.58
N LEU A 23 -10.89 16.47 1.30
CA LEU A 23 -11.97 16.53 0.29
C LEU A 23 -12.68 15.17 0.12
N GLU A 24 -11.94 14.06 0.02
CA GLU A 24 -12.45 12.71 -0.34
C GLU A 24 -12.98 11.91 0.87
N GLY A 25 -13.66 12.57 1.80
CA GLY A 25 -14.24 11.95 2.99
C GLY A 25 -13.24 11.73 4.13
N ALA A 26 -13.80 11.37 5.29
CA ALA A 26 -13.00 11.11 6.48
C ALA A 26 -12.39 9.72 6.39
N GLN A 27 -11.13 9.60 6.80
CA GLN A 27 -10.41 8.32 6.81
C GLN A 27 -9.82 8.11 8.19
N MET A 28 -10.05 6.93 8.76
CA MET A 28 -9.16 6.40 9.79
C MET A 28 -7.94 5.80 9.11
N SER A 29 -6.85 5.72 9.86
CA SER A 29 -5.62 5.15 9.33
C SER A 29 -5.76 3.65 9.09
N MET A 30 -4.99 3.15 8.12
CA MET A 30 -4.90 1.73 7.77
C MET A 30 -3.58 1.16 8.29
N VAL A 31 -3.62 -0.04 8.87
CA VAL A 31 -2.41 -0.79 9.23
C VAL A 31 -1.55 -0.96 8.00
N THR A 32 -0.33 -0.44 8.06
CA THR A 32 0.67 -0.56 6.99
C THR A 32 1.83 -1.44 7.42
N ILE A 33 2.32 -1.22 8.65
CA ILE A 33 3.37 -2.06 9.26
C ILE A 33 2.80 -2.62 10.56
N PRO A 34 2.50 -3.93 10.65
CA PRO A 34 1.91 -4.52 11.84
C PRO A 34 2.82 -4.44 13.06
N PHE A 35 4.13 -4.55 12.88
CA PHE A 35 5.10 -4.50 13.96
C PHE A 35 6.44 -3.95 13.50
N MET A 36 6.98 -3.02 14.28
CA MET A 36 8.31 -2.47 14.11
C MET A 36 8.92 -2.23 15.50
N LYS A 37 10.16 -2.69 15.72
CA LYS A 37 10.89 -2.38 16.96
C LYS A 37 11.14 -0.88 17.05
N THR A 38 11.08 -0.33 18.26
CA THR A 38 11.32 1.09 18.49
C THR A 38 12.50 1.27 19.42
N GLU A 39 13.68 1.38 18.83
CA GLU A 39 14.92 1.60 19.55
C GLU A 39 15.55 2.92 19.05
N PRO A 40 15.97 3.82 19.95
CA PRO A 40 16.74 5.00 19.56
C PRO A 40 17.96 4.58 18.73
N PRO A 41 18.29 5.27 17.62
CA PRO A 41 17.76 6.57 17.17
C PRO A 41 16.52 6.51 16.24
N TYR A 42 15.86 5.35 16.11
CA TYR A 42 14.65 5.11 15.30
C TYR A 42 14.87 5.21 13.79
N ASP A 43 16.07 4.90 13.30
CA ASP A 43 16.42 4.97 11.87
C ASP A 43 15.52 4.04 11.04
N ASN A 44 15.13 2.89 11.59
CA ASN A 44 14.18 2.00 10.94
C ASN A 44 12.80 2.63 10.68
N ILE A 45 12.35 3.57 11.51
CA ILE A 45 11.08 4.31 11.29
C ILE A 45 11.32 5.48 10.35
N LYS A 46 12.40 6.24 10.56
CA LYS A 46 12.71 7.44 9.78
C LYS A 46 13.02 7.08 8.33
N GLU A 47 14.02 6.25 8.11
CA GLU A 47 14.59 5.96 6.79
C GLU A 47 13.76 4.95 6.00
N LYS A 48 13.09 3.99 6.66
CA LYS A 48 12.32 2.95 5.96
C LYS A 48 10.83 3.22 5.87
N VAL A 49 10.35 4.28 6.52
CA VAL A 49 8.90 4.59 6.52
C VAL A 49 8.65 6.04 6.22
N ILE A 50 9.18 6.97 7.03
CA ILE A 50 8.85 8.39 6.90
C ILE A 50 9.43 8.97 5.61
N GLU A 51 10.73 8.80 5.38
CA GLU A 51 11.44 9.38 4.23
C GLU A 51 10.91 8.85 2.89
N PRO A 52 10.74 7.53 2.66
CA PRO A 52 10.20 7.03 1.39
C PRO A 52 8.75 7.49 1.13
N ILE A 53 7.93 7.61 2.19
CA ILE A 53 6.57 8.17 2.06
C ILE A 53 6.62 9.63 1.67
N TRP A 54 7.52 10.42 2.27
CA TRP A 54 7.68 11.83 1.93
C TRP A 54 8.18 12.00 0.51
N ASP A 55 9.21 11.27 0.09
CA ASP A 55 9.75 11.35 -1.27
C ASP A 55 8.66 11.04 -2.30
N TRP A 56 7.88 9.97 -2.06
CA TRP A 56 6.76 9.62 -2.92
C TRP A 56 5.62 10.66 -2.88
N TRP A 57 5.21 11.12 -1.70
CA TRP A 57 4.10 12.07 -1.58
C TRP A 57 4.45 13.48 -2.09
N MET A 58 5.71 13.89 -1.97
CA MET A 58 6.19 15.17 -2.50
C MET A 58 6.23 15.18 -4.03
N GLU A 59 6.58 14.06 -4.66
CA GLU A 59 6.63 13.94 -6.12
C GLU A 59 5.23 13.72 -6.73
N GLU A 60 4.45 12.79 -6.16
CA GLU A 60 3.21 12.33 -6.76
C GLU A 60 1.95 13.00 -6.20
N GLY A 61 2.09 13.74 -5.09
CA GLY A 61 0.99 14.44 -4.43
C GLY A 61 0.48 15.61 -5.24
N LYS A 62 -0.83 15.66 -5.47
CA LYS A 62 -1.50 16.81 -6.08
C LYS A 62 -1.58 17.96 -5.08
N ASN A 63 -1.83 19.17 -5.59
CA ASN A 63 -1.99 20.35 -4.75
C ASN A 63 -3.06 20.13 -3.67
N ARG A 64 -2.65 20.28 -2.41
CA ARG A 64 -3.49 20.08 -1.19
C ARG A 64 -4.05 18.65 -1.03
N GLU A 65 -3.49 17.65 -1.71
CA GLU A 65 -3.87 16.25 -1.54
C GLU A 65 -3.18 15.65 -0.31
N ARG A 66 -3.96 15.02 0.57
CA ARG A 66 -3.43 14.33 1.75
C ARG A 66 -2.91 12.95 1.39
N LEU A 67 -1.96 12.42 2.17
CA LEU A 67 -1.42 11.07 1.97
C LEU A 67 -2.50 9.99 1.82
N GLY A 68 -3.57 10.05 2.63
CA GLY A 68 -4.68 9.10 2.54
C GLY A 68 -5.43 9.14 1.20
N GLU A 69 -5.55 10.33 0.60
CA GLU A 69 -6.16 10.52 -0.73
C GLU A 69 -5.22 10.03 -1.84
N LEU A 70 -3.91 10.27 -1.71
CA LEU A 70 -2.89 9.72 -2.61
C LEU A 70 -2.93 8.17 -2.60
N ILE A 71 -3.03 7.55 -1.41
CA ILE A 71 -3.15 6.10 -1.27
C ILE A 71 -4.43 5.58 -1.93
N GLN A 72 -5.56 6.29 -1.80
CA GLN A 72 -6.79 5.91 -2.50
C GLN A 72 -6.66 6.02 -4.02
N ARG A 73 -5.97 7.05 -4.51
CA ARG A 73 -5.81 7.31 -5.95
C ARG A 73 -4.84 6.35 -6.63
N GLN A 74 -3.66 6.14 -6.05
CA GLN A 74 -2.62 5.27 -6.63
C GLN A 74 -2.70 3.82 -6.15
N GLY A 75 -3.44 3.57 -5.08
CA GLY A 75 -3.69 2.24 -4.53
C GLY A 75 -2.64 1.78 -3.53
N ILE A 76 -3.05 0.86 -2.65
CA ILE A 76 -2.21 0.28 -1.60
C ILE A 76 -1.00 -0.46 -2.18
N ARG A 77 -1.12 -1.06 -3.37
CA ARG A 77 0.01 -1.74 -4.04
C ARG A 77 1.20 -0.79 -4.24
N LYS A 78 0.94 0.46 -4.66
CA LYS A 78 2.00 1.45 -4.88
C LYS A 78 2.67 1.86 -3.55
N LEU A 79 1.89 2.05 -2.49
CA LEU A 79 2.42 2.30 -1.14
C LEU A 79 3.36 1.18 -0.68
N LEU A 80 2.99 -0.09 -0.92
CA LEU A 80 3.82 -1.25 -0.58
C LEU A 80 5.13 -1.28 -1.36
N GLU A 81 5.09 -0.95 -2.65
CA GLU A 81 6.29 -0.85 -3.49
C GLU A 81 7.23 0.29 -3.03
N VAL A 82 6.68 1.43 -2.62
CA VAL A 82 7.45 2.58 -2.10
C VAL A 82 8.15 2.23 -0.78
N LEU A 83 7.45 1.50 0.09
CA LEU A 83 7.97 1.08 1.40
C LEU A 83 8.82 -0.19 1.34
N ASP A 84 8.95 -0.81 0.16
CA ASP A 84 9.63 -2.10 -0.04
C ASP A 84 9.15 -3.19 0.95
N ILE A 85 7.83 -3.30 1.13
CA ILE A 85 7.21 -4.31 2.00
C ILE A 85 6.26 -5.22 1.22
N PRO A 86 6.22 -6.54 1.54
CA PRO A 86 5.33 -7.45 0.86
C PRO A 86 3.86 -7.22 1.25
N PRO A 87 2.91 -7.49 0.35
CA PRO A 87 1.50 -7.54 0.72
C PRO A 87 1.25 -8.65 1.74
N MET A 88 0.46 -8.37 2.76
CA MET A 88 0.15 -9.33 3.83
C MET A 88 -1.32 -9.20 4.26
N PRO A 89 -1.97 -10.29 4.72
CA PRO A 89 -3.39 -10.28 5.11
C PRO A 89 -3.74 -9.23 6.18
N GLN A 90 -2.78 -8.88 7.04
CA GLN A 90 -2.93 -7.91 8.13
C GLN A 90 -3.28 -6.49 7.64
N LEU A 91 -2.99 -6.16 6.37
CA LEU A 91 -3.32 -4.85 5.79
C LEU A 91 -4.81 -4.68 5.49
N VAL A 92 -5.53 -5.79 5.26
CA VAL A 92 -6.90 -5.75 4.80
C VAL A 92 -7.83 -6.37 5.83
N ARG A 93 -8.98 -5.74 6.02
CA ARG A 93 -10.06 -6.36 6.80
C ARG A 93 -10.70 -7.51 6.01
N GLU A 94 -10.83 -7.33 4.71
CA GLU A 94 -11.39 -8.32 3.79
C GLU A 94 -10.70 -8.20 2.43
N PRO A 95 -10.51 -9.32 1.71
CA PRO A 95 -10.13 -9.27 0.30
C PRO A 95 -11.17 -8.52 -0.52
N ARG A 96 -10.74 -7.97 -1.66
CA ARG A 96 -11.65 -7.32 -2.59
C ARG A 96 -12.71 -8.31 -3.11
N SER A 97 -13.95 -7.83 -3.22
CA SER A 97 -15.07 -8.60 -3.77
C SER A 97 -15.25 -8.43 -5.28
N ASN A 98 -14.63 -7.41 -5.87
CA ASN A 98 -14.76 -7.11 -7.30
C ASN A 98 -13.63 -7.74 -8.14
N PRO A 99 -13.93 -8.25 -9.36
CA PRO A 99 -12.98 -9.01 -10.17
C PRO A 99 -12.02 -8.15 -11.01
N TYR A 100 -11.96 -6.83 -10.82
CA TYR A 100 -11.12 -5.92 -11.61
C TYR A 100 -9.65 -5.93 -11.16
N ILE A 101 -8.99 -7.07 -11.32
CA ILE A 101 -7.61 -7.31 -10.88
C ILE A 101 -6.64 -6.82 -11.95
N PHE A 102 -5.70 -5.96 -11.54
CA PHE A 102 -4.62 -5.50 -12.40
C PHE A 102 -3.40 -6.41 -12.25
N TRP A 103 -2.87 -6.84 -13.39
CA TRP A 103 -1.60 -7.57 -13.49
C TRP A 103 -0.53 -6.64 -14.06
N LYS A 104 0.72 -6.82 -13.67
CA LYS A 104 1.83 -6.22 -14.43
C LYS A 104 2.07 -7.09 -15.66
N GLU A 105 2.55 -6.48 -16.73
CA GLU A 105 2.82 -7.20 -17.97
C GLU A 105 3.84 -8.33 -17.77
N GLU A 106 4.87 -8.08 -16.96
CA GLU A 106 5.91 -9.04 -16.57
C GLU A 106 5.37 -10.29 -15.85
N ASP A 107 4.22 -10.17 -15.17
CA ASP A 107 3.59 -11.28 -14.45
C ASP A 107 2.74 -12.17 -15.38
N VAL A 108 2.48 -11.74 -16.62
CA VAL A 108 1.59 -12.43 -17.57
C VAL A 108 2.41 -13.08 -18.68
N PRO A 109 2.43 -14.43 -18.78
CA PRO A 109 3.15 -15.13 -19.85
C PRO A 109 2.70 -14.66 -21.24
N GLY A 110 3.66 -14.16 -22.03
CA GLY A 110 3.43 -13.65 -23.39
C GLY A 110 3.16 -12.14 -23.49
N GLY A 111 3.13 -11.41 -22.38
CA GLY A 111 2.99 -9.94 -22.38
C GLY A 111 1.67 -9.45 -22.98
N TRP A 112 1.63 -8.18 -23.37
CA TRP A 112 0.44 -7.55 -23.94
C TRP A 112 0.52 -7.30 -25.44
N ASP A 113 1.72 -7.39 -26.03
CA ASP A 113 1.97 -7.29 -27.46
C ASP A 113 1.36 -8.48 -28.22
N ARG A 114 0.13 -8.31 -28.70
CA ARG A 114 -0.64 -9.35 -29.39
C ARG A 114 -1.17 -8.83 -30.73
N THR A 115 -1.05 -9.66 -31.76
CA THR A 115 -1.58 -9.36 -33.11
C THR A 115 -2.97 -9.96 -33.29
N ILE A 116 -3.84 -9.26 -34.03
CA ILE A 116 -5.19 -9.76 -34.30
C ILE A 116 -5.16 -10.93 -35.30
N GLU A 117 -4.17 -10.96 -36.19
CA GLU A 117 -3.96 -11.99 -37.20
C GLU A 117 -3.74 -13.37 -36.56
N ASP A 118 -2.90 -13.46 -35.51
CA ASP A 118 -2.63 -14.73 -34.82
C ASP A 118 -3.82 -15.25 -34.02
N TYR A 119 -4.71 -14.36 -33.59
CA TYR A 119 -6.00 -14.75 -33.02
C TYR A 119 -6.93 -15.32 -34.09
N ARG A 120 -7.01 -14.66 -35.25
CA ARG A 120 -7.94 -15.02 -36.34
C ARG A 120 -7.57 -16.31 -37.09
N LYS A 121 -6.30 -16.72 -37.09
CA LYS A 121 -5.89 -18.05 -37.60
C LYS A 121 -6.61 -19.21 -36.88
N ARG A 122 -6.94 -19.03 -35.60
CA ARG A 122 -7.59 -20.04 -34.75
C ARG A 122 -9.09 -19.79 -34.59
N HIS A 123 -9.54 -18.55 -34.77
CA HIS A 123 -10.92 -18.15 -34.50
C HIS A 123 -11.53 -17.46 -35.73
N LYS A 124 -12.42 -18.18 -36.43
CA LYS A 124 -13.24 -17.61 -37.52
C LYS A 124 -14.09 -16.46 -36.98
N ARG A 125 -14.37 -15.49 -37.85
CA ARG A 125 -15.16 -14.30 -37.52
C ARG A 125 -16.66 -14.59 -37.62
#